data_AF-A0A653GZA6-F1
#
_entry.id   AF-A0A653GZA6-F1
#
_cell.length_a   1.000
_cell.length_b   1.000
_cell.length_c   1.000
_cell.angle_alpha   90.00
_cell.angle_beta   90.00
_cell.angle_gamma   90.00
#
_symmetry.space_group_name_H-M   'P 1'
#
loop_
_entity.id
_entity.type
_entity.pdbx_description
1 polymer ?
#
loop_
_entity_poly.entity_id
_entity_poly.type
_entity_poly.pdbx_seq_one_letter_code
_entity_poly.pdbx_strand_id
1 'polypeptide(L)'
;MAKGLRSKVKRRYRNVKSIYVDENVVKPDIVKLNKRMKSMIEGENIYKELIKPPNKFLHPDNKDAIIPQHKLIKKIDFRSEALPLSGFANVGNRRKYNKKEIKQIKIQYNKTLDTHNNPDIATLINDMHKNSKEVLNIIKENIKRE
;
A
#
# COMPACT_ATOMS: atom_id res chain seq x y z
N MET A 1 29.05 -6.18 14.14
CA MET A 1 28.42 -5.57 15.34
C MET A 1 26.90 -5.50 15.16
N ALA A 2 26.12 -6.26 15.94
CA ALA A 2 24.66 -6.25 15.81
C ALA A 2 24.05 -4.94 16.35
N LYS A 3 22.98 -4.44 15.71
CA LYS A 3 22.25 -3.25 16.20
C LYS A 3 21.14 -3.67 17.18
N GLY A 4 21.02 -2.98 18.31
CA GLY A 4 19.95 -3.23 19.30
C GLY A 4 18.54 -2.85 18.82
N LEU A 5 17.52 -3.30 19.56
CA LEU A 5 16.09 -3.08 19.25
C LEU A 5 15.72 -1.59 19.15
N ARG A 6 16.30 -0.76 20.03
CA ARG A 6 16.06 0.69 20.11
C ARG A 6 16.84 1.50 19.07
N SER A 7 17.61 0.85 18.19
CA SER A 7 18.31 1.53 17.10
C SER A 7 17.33 2.32 16.23
N LYS A 8 17.62 3.61 16.02
CA LYS A 8 16.79 4.50 15.20
C LYS A 8 16.67 4.02 13.75
N VAL A 9 17.75 3.46 13.19
CA VAL A 9 17.75 2.90 11.84
C VAL A 9 16.76 1.74 11.74
N LYS A 10 16.88 0.74 12.62
CA LYS A 10 15.96 -0.41 12.65
C LYS A 10 14.52 0.01 12.92
N ARG A 11 14.29 1.00 13.80
CA ARG A 11 12.96 1.54 14.08
C ARG A 11 12.30 2.13 12.82
N ARG A 12 13.06 2.83 11.98
CA ARG A 12 12.53 3.41 10.73
C ARG A 12 12.08 2.32 9.74
N TYR A 13 12.91 1.31 9.50
CA TYR A 13 12.49 0.19 8.64
C TYR A 13 11.30 -0.57 9.21
N ARG A 14 11.21 -0.74 10.54
CA ARG A 14 10.01 -1.32 11.16
C ARG A 14 8.76 -0.48 10.88
N ASN A 15 8.84 0.84 11.03
CA ASN A 15 7.71 1.72 10.73
C ASN A 15 7.27 1.60 9.26
N VAL A 16 8.21 1.56 8.30
CA VAL A 16 7.87 1.37 6.88
C VAL A 16 7.15 0.04 6.66
N LYS A 17 7.62 -1.05 7.29
CA LYS A 17 6.97 -2.36 7.22
C LYS A 17 5.57 -2.35 7.86
N SER A 18 5.41 -1.68 9.00
CA SER A 18 4.10 -1.53 9.65
C SER A 18 3.11 -0.80 8.75
N ILE A 19 3.50 0.33 8.16
CA ILE A 19 2.65 1.08 7.21
C ILE A 19 2.24 0.18 6.04
N TYR A 20 3.18 -0.58 5.47
CA TYR A 20 2.89 -1.49 4.37
C TYR A 20 1.89 -2.58 4.76
N VAL A 21 2.01 -3.16 5.97
CA VAL A 21 1.04 -4.14 6.49
C VAL A 21 -0.32 -3.50 6.73
N ASP A 22 -0.35 -2.30 7.31
CA ASP A 22 -1.58 -1.57 7.57
C ASP A 22 -2.35 -1.32 6.27
N GLU A 23 -1.64 -0.96 5.20
CA GLU A 23 -2.21 -0.70 3.88
C GLU A 23 -2.69 -1.97 3.16
N ASN A 24 -1.87 -3.03 3.15
CA ASN A 24 -2.14 -4.21 2.31
C ASN A 24 -2.96 -5.30 3.03
N VAL A 25 -3.01 -5.30 4.36
CA VAL A 25 -3.71 -6.32 5.16
C VAL A 25 -4.83 -5.67 5.96
N VAL A 26 -4.48 -4.72 6.83
CA VAL A 26 -5.43 -4.23 7.84
C VAL A 26 -6.58 -3.45 7.20
N LYS A 27 -6.28 -2.49 6.32
CA LYS A 27 -7.31 -1.71 5.60
C LYS A 27 -8.29 -2.60 4.80
N PRO A 28 -7.84 -3.51 3.91
CA PRO A 28 -8.78 -4.33 3.16
C PRO A 28 -9.61 -5.26 4.05
N ASP A 29 -9.04 -5.76 5.14
CA ASP A 29 -9.79 -6.61 6.08
C ASP A 29 -10.85 -5.82 6.86
N ILE A 30 -10.55 -4.58 7.26
CA ILE A 30 -11.54 -3.67 7.85
C ILE A 30 -12.67 -3.37 6.87
N VAL A 31 -12.35 -3.11 5.58
CA VAL A 31 -13.36 -2.86 4.54
C VAL A 31 -14.28 -4.07 4.35
N LYS A 32 -13.71 -5.28 4.29
CA LYS A 32 -14.51 -6.53 4.22
C LYS A 32 -15.41 -6.69 5.45
N LEU A 33 -14.88 -6.43 6.64
CA LEU A 33 -15.64 -6.52 7.88
C LEU A 33 -16.81 -5.54 7.89
N ASN A 34 -16.57 -4.28 7.52
CA ASN A 34 -17.61 -3.25 7.44
C ASN A 34 -18.70 -3.66 6.43
N LYS A 35 -18.31 -4.15 5.25
CA LYS A 35 -19.26 -4.65 4.25
C LYS A 35 -20.14 -5.77 4.83
N ARG A 36 -19.56 -6.74 5.53
CA ARG A 36 -20.31 -7.82 6.19
C ARG A 36 -21.30 -7.30 7.24
N MET A 37 -20.89 -6.32 8.05
CA MET A 37 -21.79 -5.70 9.03
C MET A 37 -22.97 -5.00 8.35
N LYS A 38 -22.76 -4.32 7.23
CA LYS A 38 -23.86 -3.68 6.46
C LYS A 38 -24.83 -4.71 5.88
N SER A 39 -24.32 -5.75 5.21
CA SER A 39 -25.16 -6.85 4.70
C SER A 39 -25.96 -7.54 5.80
N MET A 40 -25.41 -7.67 7.02
CA MET A 40 -26.14 -8.20 8.17
C MET A 40 -27.34 -7.32 8.55
N ILE A 41 -27.15 -6.00 8.57
CA ILE A 41 -28.21 -5.03 8.89
C ILE A 41 -29.31 -5.03 7.81
N GLU A 42 -28.91 -5.19 6.55
CA GLU A 42 -29.82 -5.26 5.39
C GLU A 42 -30.58 -6.61 5.30
N GLY A 43 -30.26 -7.58 6.17
CA GLY A 43 -30.89 -8.90 6.20
C GLY A 43 -30.36 -9.87 5.14
N GLU A 44 -29.25 -9.53 4.47
CA GLU A 44 -28.61 -10.41 3.50
C GLU A 44 -27.87 -11.57 4.18
N ASN A 45 -27.72 -12.69 3.47
CA ASN A 45 -26.97 -13.84 3.98
C ASN A 45 -25.45 -13.59 3.94
N ILE A 46 -24.89 -13.26 5.10
CA ILE A 46 -23.46 -12.96 5.34
C ILE A 46 -22.55 -14.15 4.98
N TYR A 47 -23.07 -15.39 5.09
CA TYR A 47 -22.29 -16.60 4.87
C TYR A 47 -22.09 -16.94 3.40
N LYS A 48 -22.75 -16.22 2.48
CA LYS A 48 -22.65 -16.48 1.03
C LYS A 48 -21.21 -16.45 0.52
N GLU A 49 -20.36 -15.59 1.07
CA GLU A 49 -18.93 -15.51 0.70
C GLU A 49 -18.09 -16.69 1.23
N LEU A 50 -18.55 -17.40 2.26
CA LEU A 50 -17.84 -18.51 2.89
C LEU A 50 -18.17 -19.86 2.23
N ILE A 51 -19.27 -19.93 1.48
CA ILE A 51 -19.68 -21.12 0.76
C ILE A 51 -18.74 -21.29 -0.44
N LYS A 52 -17.95 -22.36 -0.41
CA LYS A 52 -17.08 -22.71 -1.54
C LYS A 52 -17.94 -23.22 -2.70
N PRO A 53 -17.63 -22.83 -3.94
CA PRO A 53 -18.32 -23.37 -5.11
C PRO A 53 -18.07 -24.89 -5.21
N PRO A 54 -19.03 -25.66 -5.75
CA PRO A 54 -18.86 -27.10 -5.92
C PRO A 54 -17.70 -27.41 -6.88
N ASN A 55 -17.02 -28.53 -6.66
CA ASN A 55 -15.91 -28.96 -7.50
C ASN A 55 -16.43 -29.54 -8.83
N LYS A 56 -16.04 -28.97 -9.96
CA LYS A 56 -16.46 -29.40 -11.29
C LYS A 56 -16.02 -30.83 -11.65
N PHE A 57 -14.91 -31.31 -11.10
CA PHE A 57 -14.45 -32.69 -11.32
C PHE A 57 -15.35 -33.73 -10.65
N LEU A 58 -15.97 -33.38 -9.50
CA LEU A 58 -16.87 -34.27 -8.76
C LEU A 58 -18.32 -34.14 -9.24
N HIS A 59 -18.72 -32.95 -9.68
CA HIS A 59 -20.07 -32.63 -10.13
C HIS A 59 -20.02 -32.02 -11.54
N PRO A 60 -19.77 -32.83 -12.58
CA PRO A 60 -19.62 -32.35 -13.95
C PRO A 60 -20.89 -31.67 -14.49
N ASP A 61 -22.07 -32.15 -14.09
CA ASP A 61 -23.36 -31.65 -14.59
C ASP A 61 -23.82 -30.35 -13.93
N ASN A 62 -23.26 -30.02 -12.76
CA ASN A 62 -23.62 -28.80 -12.05
C ASN A 62 -23.03 -27.56 -12.77
N LYS A 63 -23.89 -26.63 -13.21
CA LYS A 63 -23.49 -25.41 -13.93
C LYS A 63 -22.69 -24.44 -13.05
N ASP A 64 -22.94 -24.42 -11.74
CA ASP A 64 -22.28 -23.52 -10.80
C ASP A 64 -20.96 -24.09 -10.27
N ALA A 65 -20.61 -25.32 -10.66
CA ALA A 65 -19.37 -25.96 -10.23
C ALA A 65 -18.15 -25.39 -10.98
N ILE A 66 -17.07 -25.14 -10.25
CA ILE A 66 -15.85 -24.50 -10.76
C ILE A 66 -14.71 -25.52 -10.75
N ILE A 67 -13.84 -25.45 -11.77
CA ILE A 67 -12.59 -26.22 -11.80
C ILE A 67 -11.64 -25.63 -10.74
N PRO A 68 -11.26 -26.38 -9.69
CA PRO A 68 -10.35 -25.87 -8.67
C PRO A 68 -9.00 -25.50 -9.29
N GLN A 69 -8.64 -24.22 -9.20
CA GLN A 69 -7.32 -23.73 -9.60
C GLN A 69 -6.55 -23.28 -8.36
N HIS A 70 -5.31 -23.73 -8.23
CA HIS A 70 -4.41 -23.25 -7.18
C HIS A 70 -4.01 -21.81 -7.48
N LYS A 71 -4.62 -20.84 -6.78
CA LYS A 71 -4.21 -19.43 -6.86
C LYS A 71 -2.97 -19.24 -5.99
N LEU A 72 -1.87 -18.79 -6.61
CA LEU A 72 -0.68 -18.38 -5.88
C LEU A 72 -1.00 -17.16 -5.00
N ILE A 73 -1.07 -17.37 -3.68
CA ILE A 73 -1.23 -16.28 -2.72
C ILE A 73 0.10 -15.53 -2.65
N LYS A 74 0.16 -14.33 -3.22
CA LYS A 74 1.34 -13.47 -3.12
C LYS A 74 1.53 -13.09 -1.66
N LYS A 75 2.60 -13.61 -1.05
CA LYS A 75 3.01 -13.22 0.31
C LYS A 75 3.56 -11.79 0.27
N ILE A 76 3.42 -11.10 1.40
CA ILE A 76 4.02 -9.78 1.57
C ILE A 76 5.54 -9.91 1.60
N ASP A 77 6.22 -9.18 0.71
CA ASP A 77 7.67 -9.07 0.72
C ASP A 77 8.11 -7.90 1.61
N PHE A 78 8.98 -8.19 2.57
CA PHE A 78 9.53 -7.23 3.52
C PHE A 78 10.98 -6.82 3.21
N ARG A 79 11.52 -7.23 2.06
CA ARG A 79 12.79 -6.71 1.55
C ARG A 79 12.65 -5.23 1.24
N SER A 80 13.75 -4.49 1.39
CA SER A 80 13.76 -3.04 1.17
C SER A 80 13.37 -2.67 -0.26
N GLU A 81 13.72 -3.49 -1.25
CA GLU A 81 13.42 -3.26 -2.67
C GLU A 81 11.91 -3.25 -2.97
N ALA A 82 11.14 -4.08 -2.26
CA ALA A 82 9.70 -4.19 -2.46
C ALA A 82 8.89 -3.11 -1.71
N LEU A 83 9.52 -2.38 -0.80
CA LEU A 83 8.86 -1.41 0.09
C LEU A 83 9.01 0.02 -0.46
N PRO A 84 7.93 0.72 -0.83
CA PRO A 84 8.00 2.01 -1.53
C PRO A 84 8.67 3.12 -0.71
N LEU A 85 8.55 3.09 0.62
CA LEU A 85 9.09 4.10 1.52
C LEU A 85 10.47 3.74 2.12
N SER A 86 11.03 2.59 1.74
CA SER A 86 12.29 2.10 2.32
C SER A 86 13.47 3.03 2.02
N GLY A 87 13.47 3.66 0.83
CA GLY A 87 14.50 4.61 0.40
C GLY A 87 14.63 5.80 1.35
N PHE A 88 13.52 6.25 1.97
CA PHE A 88 13.50 7.34 2.94
C PHE A 88 14.03 6.95 4.32
N ALA A 89 14.04 5.65 4.66
CA ALA A 89 14.51 5.14 5.96
C ALA A 89 16.04 5.09 6.09
N ASN A 90 16.79 5.35 5.00
CA ASN A 90 18.24 5.32 4.96
C ASN A 90 18.91 6.37 5.88
N VAL A 91 20.21 6.19 6.11
CA VAL A 91 21.06 7.16 6.81
C VAL A 91 21.35 8.33 5.85
N GLY A 92 21.51 9.55 6.37
CA GLY A 92 21.74 10.74 5.54
C GLY A 92 20.47 11.44 5.03
N ASN A 93 19.34 10.74 4.94
CA ASN A 93 18.09 11.37 4.53
C ASN A 93 17.60 12.42 5.53
N ARG A 94 16.96 13.46 4.98
CA ARG A 94 16.36 14.56 5.73
C ARG A 94 15.24 14.03 6.63
N ARG A 95 15.27 14.44 7.91
CA ARG A 95 14.46 13.80 8.97
C ARG A 95 13.31 14.66 9.49
N LYS A 96 13.51 15.97 9.64
CA LYS A 96 12.53 16.90 10.19
C LYS A 96 12.61 18.23 9.44
N TYR A 97 11.46 18.80 9.14
CA TYR A 97 11.36 20.16 8.62
C TYR A 97 11.52 21.16 9.77
N ASN A 98 12.17 22.28 9.50
CA ASN A 98 12.21 23.37 10.47
C ASN A 98 10.83 24.04 10.57
N LYS A 99 10.52 24.71 11.70
CA LYS A 99 9.23 25.40 11.90
C LYS A 99 8.93 26.41 10.78
N LYS A 100 9.96 27.09 10.27
CA LYS A 100 9.84 28.03 9.13
C LYS A 100 9.49 27.30 7.82
N GLU A 101 10.16 26.19 7.54
CA GLU A 101 9.88 25.36 6.36
C GLU A 101 8.47 24.76 6.43
N ILE A 102 8.03 24.30 7.59
CA ILE A 102 6.66 23.81 7.80
C ILE A 102 5.65 24.92 7.48
N LYS A 103 5.89 26.16 7.94
CA LYS A 103 5.04 27.29 7.61
C LYS A 103 5.04 27.61 6.12
N GLN A 104 6.19 27.59 5.45
CA GLN A 104 6.29 27.81 4.01
C GLN A 104 5.56 26.75 3.20
N ILE A 105 5.69 25.47 3.58
CA ILE A 105 4.95 24.37 2.96
C ILE A 105 3.44 24.57 3.17
N LYS A 106 3.00 24.93 4.38
CA LYS A 106 1.57 25.21 4.63
C LYS A 106 1.02 26.34 3.74
N ILE A 107 1.81 27.39 3.53
CA ILE A 107 1.45 28.52 2.67
C ILE A 107 1.40 28.08 1.20
N GLN A 108 2.41 27.33 0.74
CA GLN A 108 2.52 26.88 -0.65
C GLN A 108 1.40 25.90 -1.06
N TYR A 109 1.01 24.99 -0.15
CA TYR A 109 0.02 23.94 -0.43
C TYR A 109 -1.37 24.24 0.14
N ASN A 110 -1.57 25.43 0.72
CA ASN A 110 -2.86 25.98 1.17
C ASN A 110 -3.73 25.01 2.02
N LYS A 111 -3.11 24.22 2.91
CA LYS A 111 -3.80 23.26 3.79
C LYS A 111 -3.13 23.09 5.16
N THR A 112 -3.94 22.83 6.18
CA THR A 112 -3.50 22.42 7.53
C THR A 112 -3.00 20.98 7.50
N LEU A 113 -1.69 20.79 7.70
CA LEU A 113 -1.05 19.48 7.88
C LEU A 113 -1.57 18.78 9.15
N ASP A 114 -2.69 18.06 9.06
CA ASP A 114 -3.07 17.08 10.07
C ASP A 114 -2.39 15.73 9.76
N THR A 115 -1.54 15.29 10.68
CA THR A 115 -0.57 14.20 10.48
C THR A 115 -1.15 12.79 10.62
N HIS A 116 -2.46 12.65 10.82
CA HIS A 116 -3.03 11.39 11.29
C HIS A 116 -3.99 10.66 10.35
N ASN A 117 -4.52 11.29 9.32
CA ASN A 117 -5.31 10.62 8.27
C ASN A 117 -5.34 11.52 7.04
N ASN A 118 -4.38 11.40 6.11
CA ASN A 118 -4.39 12.27 4.95
C ASN A 118 -4.32 11.50 3.61
N PRO A 119 -5.40 11.50 2.79
CA PRO A 119 -5.39 10.97 1.41
C PRO A 119 -4.37 11.68 0.51
N ASP A 120 -3.79 12.80 0.96
CA ASP A 120 -2.80 13.60 0.24
C ASP A 120 -1.41 12.92 0.11
N ILE A 121 -1.13 11.81 0.81
CA ILE A 121 0.12 11.03 0.58
C ILE A 121 0.02 10.25 -0.74
N ALA A 122 -1.17 9.75 -1.09
CA ALA A 122 -1.39 8.99 -2.32
C ALA A 122 -1.28 9.90 -3.56
N THR A 123 -1.77 11.13 -3.48
CA THR A 123 -1.65 12.12 -4.55
C THR A 123 -0.20 12.56 -4.74
N LEU A 124 0.54 12.81 -3.65
CA LEU A 124 1.97 13.13 -3.70
C LEU A 124 2.79 11.99 -4.35
N ILE A 125 2.50 10.74 -3.99
CA ILE A 125 3.17 9.57 -4.58
C ILE A 125 2.85 9.47 -6.09
N ASN A 126 1.61 9.70 -6.48
CA ASN A 126 1.21 9.69 -7.89
C ASN A 126 1.88 10.81 -8.71
N ASP A 127 1.99 12.02 -8.15
CA ASP A 127 2.67 13.14 -8.79
C ASP A 127 4.18 12.88 -8.92
N MET A 128 4.80 12.28 -7.90
CA MET A 128 6.20 11.84 -7.99
C MET A 128 6.41 10.76 -9.06
N HIS A 129 5.49 9.82 -9.21
CA HIS A 129 5.56 8.79 -10.26
C HIS A 129 5.33 9.36 -11.67
N LYS A 130 4.48 10.38 -11.80
CA LYS A 130 4.26 11.08 -13.07
C LYS A 130 5.52 11.82 -13.52
N ASN A 131 6.12 12.59 -12.61
CA ASN A 131 7.37 13.30 -12.88
C ASN A 131 8.53 12.34 -13.19
N SER A 132 8.56 11.17 -12.54
CA SER A 132 9.56 10.14 -12.84
C SER A 132 9.40 9.57 -14.26
N LYS A 133 8.17 9.35 -14.73
CA LYS A 133 7.91 8.88 -16.11
C LYS A 133 8.29 9.94 -17.15
N GLU A 134 8.00 11.20 -16.88
CA GLU A 134 8.35 12.31 -17.76
C GLU A 134 9.87 12.45 -17.93
N VAL A 135 10.63 12.37 -16.82
CA VAL A 135 12.10 12.37 -16.85
C VAL A 135 12.66 11.17 -17.64
N LEU A 136 12.09 9.98 -17.47
CA LEU A 136 12.51 8.79 -18.23
C LEU A 136 12.22 8.90 -19.73
N ASN A 137 11.14 9.57 -20.11
CA ASN A 137 10.81 9.82 -21.51
C ASN A 137 11.78 10.82 -22.14
N ILE A 138 12.15 11.90 -21.43
CA ILE A 138 13.17 12.86 -21.87
C ILE A 138 14.52 12.17 -22.08
N ILE A 139 14.93 11.30 -21.17
CA ILE A 139 16.17 10.52 -21.31
C ILE A 139 16.11 9.61 -22.55
N LYS A 140 14.99 8.92 -22.78
CA LYS A 140 14.80 8.08 -23.97
C LYS A 140 14.81 8.87 -25.28
N GLU A 141 14.23 10.06 -25.29
CA GLU A 141 14.23 10.94 -26.45
C GLU A 141 15.63 11.46 -26.78
N ASN A 142 16.43 11.79 -25.76
CA ASN A 142 17.82 12.22 -25.93
C ASN A 142 18.70 11.08 -26.47
N ILE A 143 18.55 9.86 -25.97
CA ILE A 143 19.27 8.67 -26.47
C ILE A 143 18.93 8.34 -27.93
N LYS A 144 17.73 8.72 -28.41
CA LYS A 144 17.29 8.49 -29.79
C LYS A 144 17.79 9.53 -30.80
N ARG A 145 18.30 10.67 -30.31
CA ARG A 145 18.80 11.79 -31.13
C ARG A 145 20.31 11.73 -31.34
N GLU A 146 21.02 10.90 -30.56
CA GLU A 146 22.41 10.47 -30.79
C GLU A 146 22.44 9.26 -31.72
#